data_AF-A0A914Q6T5-F1
#
_entry.id   AF-A0A914Q6T5-F1
#
_cell.length_a   1.000
_cell.length_b   1.000
_cell.length_c   1.000
_cell.angle_alpha   90.00
_cell.angle_beta   90.00
_cell.angle_gamma   90.00
#
_symmetry.space_group_name_H-M   'P 1'
#
loop_
_entity.id
_entity.type
_entity.pdbx_description
1 polymer ?
#
loop_
_entity_poly.entity_id
_entity_poly.type
_entity_poly.pdbx_seq_one_letter_code
_entity_poly.pdbx_strand_id
1 'polypeptide(L)'
;MNGYLSFLCLFYFIDISYQKFLKNKLYNEPKAFCGSNEITVMFETDLPFSGNVYAKGYFHKDTCRVHGDGIGNTVNITIPINADCGMRRRRMVSKRQSLDANNNVGDRILT
;
A
#
# COMPACT_ATOMS: atom_id res chain seq x y z
N MET A 1 44.02 0.70 -21.45
CA MET A 1 42.73 0.86 -22.16
C MET A 1 41.72 -0.25 -21.83
N ASN A 2 42.10 -1.52 -21.68
CA ASN A 2 41.15 -2.61 -21.36
C ASN A 2 40.44 -2.51 -20.00
N GLY A 3 41.13 -2.00 -18.96
CA GLY A 3 40.52 -1.83 -17.63
C GLY A 3 39.43 -0.76 -17.59
N TYR A 4 39.61 0.35 -18.31
CA TYR A 4 38.64 1.45 -18.34
C TYR A 4 37.33 1.04 -19.02
N LEU A 5 37.41 0.30 -20.12
CA LEU A 5 36.23 -0.22 -20.81
C LEU A 5 35.46 -1.22 -19.95
N SER A 6 36.16 -2.05 -19.18
CA SER A 6 35.55 -2.96 -18.21
C SER A 6 34.85 -2.21 -17.06
N PHE A 7 35.49 -1.18 -16.50
CA PHE A 7 34.88 -0.32 -15.49
C PHE A 7 33.64 0.39 -16.01
N LEU A 8 33.70 0.99 -17.21
CA LEU A 8 32.54 1.63 -17.84
C LEU A 8 31.37 0.66 -18.05
N CYS A 9 31.64 -0.58 -18.46
CA CYS A 9 30.62 -1.62 -18.54
C CYS A 9 30.00 -1.92 -17.18
N LEU A 10 30.81 -2.09 -16.13
CA LEU A 10 30.31 -2.37 -14.78
C LEU A 10 29.43 -1.24 -14.25
N PHE A 11 29.86 0.02 -14.38
CA PHE A 11 29.04 1.17 -14.01
C PHE A 11 27.71 1.19 -14.77
N TYR A 12 27.74 0.95 -16.08
CA TYR A 12 26.54 0.88 -16.91
C TYR A 12 25.57 -0.25 -16.48
N PHE A 13 26.08 -1.43 -16.12
CA PHE A 13 25.26 -2.54 -15.62
C PHE A 13 24.64 -2.24 -14.24
N ILE A 14 25.36 -1.55 -13.37
CA ILE A 14 24.88 -1.11 -12.05
C ILE A 14 23.74 -0.10 -12.22
N ASP A 15 23.93 0.90 -13.09
CA ASP A 15 22.92 1.93 -13.38
C ASP A 15 21.62 1.32 -13.94
N ILE A 16 21.73 0.36 -14.86
CA ILE A 16 20.55 -0.35 -15.41
C ILE A 16 19.80 -1.11 -14.31
N SER A 17 20.52 -1.79 -13.43
CA SER A 17 19.93 -2.58 -12.35
C SER A 17 19.19 -1.69 -11.35
N TYR A 18 19.79 -0.55 -11.01
CA TYR A 18 19.18 0.44 -10.11
C TYR A 18 17.92 1.08 -10.70
N GLN A 19 17.95 1.40 -12.00
CA GLN A 19 16.79 1.95 -12.70
C GLN A 19 15.62 0.96 -12.76
N LYS A 20 15.88 -0.34 -12.90
CA LYS A 20 14.84 -1.38 -12.85
C LYS A 20 14.18 -1.47 -11.48
N PHE A 21 14.97 -1.38 -10.42
CA PHE A 21 14.46 -1.36 -9.05
C PHE A 21 13.51 -0.18 -8.79
N LEU A 22 13.91 1.04 -9.15
CA LEU A 22 13.06 2.22 -8.96
C LEU A 22 11.80 2.23 -9.85
N LYS A 23 11.85 1.55 -10.98
CA LYS A 23 10.74 1.47 -11.95
C LYS A 23 9.90 0.21 -11.78
N ASN A 24 10.01 -0.50 -10.66
CA ASN A 24 9.15 -1.66 -10.40
C ASN A 24 7.68 -1.21 -10.37
N LYS A 25 6.81 -1.94 -11.06
CA LYS A 25 5.40 -1.60 -11.22
C LYS A 25 4.52 -2.66 -10.60
N LEU A 26 3.28 -2.30 -10.33
CA LEU A 26 2.23 -3.26 -10.01
C LEU A 26 1.93 -4.10 -11.24
N TYR A 27 1.94 -5.43 -11.08
CA TYR A 27 1.56 -6.36 -12.13
C TYR A 27 0.05 -6.33 -12.38
N ASN A 28 -0.74 -6.19 -11.32
CA ASN A 28 -2.20 -6.18 -11.32
C ASN A 28 -2.76 -5.16 -10.33
N GLU A 29 -4.09 -4.96 -10.37
CA GLU A 29 -4.79 -4.21 -9.34
C GLU A 29 -4.65 -4.87 -7.96
N PRO A 30 -4.31 -4.09 -6.91
CA PRO A 30 -4.29 -4.58 -5.54
C PRO A 30 -5.65 -5.12 -5.10
N LYS A 31 -5.64 -6.21 -4.34
CA LYS A 31 -6.83 -6.83 -3.77
C LYS A 31 -6.93 -6.47 -2.29
N ALA A 32 -8.09 -5.99 -1.88
CA ALA A 32 -8.39 -5.72 -0.48
C ALA A 32 -9.27 -6.84 0.10
N PHE A 33 -8.85 -7.41 1.21
CA PHE A 33 -9.56 -8.41 1.98
C PHE A 33 -9.99 -7.81 3.31
N CYS A 34 -11.29 -7.76 3.55
CA CYS A 34 -11.86 -7.23 4.78
C CYS A 34 -12.09 -8.39 5.75
N GLY A 35 -11.30 -8.42 6.83
CA GLY A 35 -11.57 -9.23 8.01
C GLY A 35 -12.51 -8.53 8.98
N SER A 36 -12.87 -9.20 10.08
CA SER A 36 -13.69 -8.60 11.15
C SER A 36 -12.97 -7.46 11.87
N ASN A 37 -11.65 -7.60 12.07
CA ASN A 37 -10.82 -6.68 12.85
C ASN A 37 -9.59 -6.14 12.10
N GLU A 38 -9.44 -6.46 10.82
CA GLU A 38 -8.29 -6.06 10.01
C GLU A 38 -8.67 -5.92 8.53
N ILE A 39 -7.87 -5.14 7.80
CA ILE A 39 -7.92 -5.05 6.35
C ILE A 39 -6.57 -5.47 5.82
N THR A 40 -6.55 -6.47 4.96
CA THR A 40 -5.33 -6.92 4.27
C THR A 40 -5.36 -6.44 2.83
N VAL A 41 -4.35 -5.71 2.41
CA VAL A 41 -4.14 -5.34 1.00
C VAL A 41 -3.01 -6.20 0.46
N MET A 42 -3.31 -6.96 -0.58
CA MET A 42 -2.35 -7.76 -1.33
C MET A 42 -2.11 -7.12 -2.67
N PHE A 43 -0.85 -6.99 -3.06
CA PHE A 43 -0.49 -6.58 -4.41
C PHE A 43 0.71 -7.35 -4.93
N GLU A 44 0.81 -7.40 -6.25
CA GLU A 44 1.87 -8.09 -6.96
C GLU A 44 2.65 -7.07 -7.79
N THR A 45 3.95 -7.29 -7.92
CA THR A 45 4.88 -6.44 -8.65
C THR A 45 5.58 -7.22 -9.77
N ASP A 46 6.03 -6.53 -10.81
CA ASP A 46 6.71 -7.16 -11.96
C ASP A 46 8.05 -7.80 -11.56
N LEU A 47 8.77 -7.15 -10.64
CA LEU A 47 10.05 -7.59 -10.09
C LEU A 47 9.95 -7.78 -8.58
N PRO A 48 10.89 -8.50 -7.94
CA PRO A 48 10.88 -8.63 -6.48
C PRO A 48 10.86 -7.27 -5.78
N PHE A 49 9.99 -7.14 -4.78
CA PHE A 49 9.78 -5.87 -4.09
C PHE A 49 10.70 -5.77 -2.88
N SER A 50 11.60 -4.79 -2.90
CA SER A 50 12.35 -4.35 -1.71
C SER A 50 11.97 -2.91 -1.38
N GLY A 51 11.57 -2.66 -0.13
CA GLY A 51 11.08 -1.36 0.29
C GLY A 51 10.09 -1.44 1.44
N ASN A 52 9.39 -0.34 1.69
CA ASN A 52 8.43 -0.25 2.79
C ASN A 52 7.03 0.04 2.25
N VAL A 53 6.06 -0.73 2.72
CA VAL A 53 4.62 -0.48 2.53
C VAL A 53 4.07 -0.05 3.87
N TYR A 54 3.30 1.03 3.91
CA TYR A 54 2.80 1.56 5.17
C TYR A 54 1.52 2.38 5.00
N ALA A 55 0.73 2.46 6.08
CA ALA A 55 -0.38 3.40 6.14
C ALA A 55 0.15 4.85 6.14
N LYS A 56 -0.36 5.69 5.24
CA LYS A 56 0.10 7.06 5.04
C LYS A 56 0.10 7.86 6.35
N GLY A 57 1.27 8.39 6.75
CA GLY A 57 1.46 9.14 8.00
C GLY A 57 1.89 8.29 9.20
N TYR A 58 1.90 6.96 9.08
CA TYR A 58 2.18 6.03 10.18
C TYR A 58 3.42 5.16 9.91
N PHE A 59 4.38 5.66 9.11
CA PHE A 59 5.63 4.95 8.79
C PHE A 59 6.45 4.55 10.03
N HIS A 60 6.37 5.33 11.11
CA HIS A 60 7.10 5.13 12.35
C HIS A 60 6.52 4.00 13.22
N LYS A 61 5.35 3.45 12.87
CA LYS A 61 4.71 2.36 13.61
C LYS A 61 4.87 1.05 12.84
N ASP A 62 5.57 0.10 13.44
CA ASP A 62 5.79 -1.20 12.84
C ASP A 62 4.48 -1.95 12.59
N THR A 63 3.46 -1.77 13.44
CA THR A 63 2.13 -2.35 13.25
C THR A 63 1.40 -1.84 12.01
N CYS A 64 1.86 -0.72 11.42
CA CYS A 64 1.26 -0.09 10.25
C CYS A 64 2.18 -0.17 9.02
N ARG A 65 3.26 -0.97 9.11
CA ARG A 65 4.32 -1.04 8.11
C ARG A 65 4.75 -2.49 7.87
N VAL A 66 5.01 -2.82 6.62
CA VAL A 66 5.64 -4.07 6.20
C VAL A 66 6.88 -3.75 5.38
N HIS A 67 7.93 -4.55 5.58
CA HIS A 67 9.17 -4.47 4.82
C HIS A 67 9.22 -5.58 3.77
N GLY A 68 9.44 -5.19 2.51
CA GLY A 68 9.74 -6.11 1.43
C GLY A 68 11.22 -6.47 1.44
N ASP A 69 11.52 -7.76 1.46
CA ASP A 69 12.88 -8.32 1.52
C ASP A 69 13.56 -8.45 0.14
N GLY A 70 12.85 -8.15 -0.95
CA GLY A 70 13.35 -8.30 -2.31
C GLY A 70 13.44 -9.74 -2.79
N ILE A 71 12.82 -10.70 -2.11
CA ILE A 71 12.79 -12.11 -2.52
C ILE A 71 11.55 -12.41 -3.34
N GLY A 72 10.39 -11.89 -2.91
CA GLY A 72 9.10 -12.14 -3.54
C GLY A 72 8.53 -10.96 -4.32
N ASN A 73 7.62 -11.27 -5.24
CA ASN A 73 6.88 -10.28 -6.03
C ASN A 73 5.50 -9.96 -5.42
N THR A 74 5.06 -10.77 -4.45
CA THR A 74 3.77 -10.59 -3.74
C THR A 74 4.03 -9.95 -2.39
N VAL A 75 3.27 -8.89 -2.10
CA VAL A 75 3.39 -8.15 -0.85
C VAL A 75 2.01 -8.02 -0.20
N ASN A 76 1.96 -8.35 1.09
CA ASN A 76 0.76 -8.25 1.91
C ASN A 76 0.99 -7.23 3.01
N ILE A 77 0.06 -6.28 3.16
CA ILE A 77 0.00 -5.40 4.33
C ILE A 77 -1.33 -5.59 5.03
N THR A 78 -1.26 -5.99 6.30
CA THR A 78 -2.44 -6.18 7.17
C THR A 78 -2.50 -5.03 8.16
N ILE A 79 -3.57 -4.24 8.08
CA ILE A 79 -3.81 -3.10 8.96
C ILE A 79 -4.95 -3.46 9.93
N PRO A 80 -4.67 -3.58 11.24
CA PRO A 80 -5.72 -3.79 12.23
C PRO A 80 -6.62 -2.55 12.33
N ILE A 81 -7.94 -2.75 12.33
CA ILE A 81 -8.94 -1.67 12.40
C ILE A 81 -8.84 -0.90 13.73
N ASN A 82 -8.43 -1.58 14.79
CA ASN A 82 -8.28 -1.00 16.13
C ASN A 82 -6.88 -0.45 16.40
N ALA A 83 -5.93 -0.65 15.48
CA ALA A 83 -4.60 -0.07 15.62
C ALA A 83 -4.62 1.42 15.24
N ASP A 84 -3.69 2.16 15.83
CA ASP A 84 -3.49 3.58 15.54
C ASP A 84 -2.71 3.77 14.22
N CYS A 85 -3.32 3.31 13.11
CA CYS A 85 -2.82 3.41 11.73
C CYS A 85 -3.63 4.43 10.89
N GLY A 86 -4.45 5.27 11.54
CA GLY A 86 -5.22 6.33 10.87
C GLY A 86 -6.45 5.87 10.10
N MET A 87 -6.93 4.65 10.36
CA MET A 87 -8.20 4.19 9.82
C MET A 87 -9.36 5.01 10.38
N ARG A 88 -10.20 5.53 9.48
CA ARG A 88 -11.41 6.28 9.85
C ARG A 88 -12.65 5.46 9.55
N ARG A 89 -13.49 5.26 10.56
CA ARG A 89 -14.82 4.66 10.38
C ARG A 89 -15.79 5.74 9.92
N ARG A 90 -16.51 5.48 8.83
CA ARG A 90 -17.63 6.29 8.36
C ARG A 90 -18.86 5.41 8.33
N ARG A 91 -19.95 5.86 8.95
CA ARG A 91 -21.26 5.22 8.87
C ARG A 91 -22.12 6.07 7.96
N MET A 92 -22.78 5.43 7.01
CA MET A 92 -23.76 6.08 6.15
C MET A 92 -25.14 5.52 6.49
N VAL A 93 -26.13 6.40 6.64
CA VAL A 93 -27.52 5.99 6.83
C VAL A 93 -28.14 5.78 5.45
N SER A 94 -28.81 4.65 5.25
CA SER A 94 -29.56 4.44 4.00
C SER A 94 -30.66 5.50 3.88
N LYS A 95 -30.92 6.01 2.67
CA LYS A 95 -31.90 7.09 2.40
C LYS A 95 -33.31 6.79 2.92
N ARG A 96 -33.66 5.50 3.09
CA ARG A 96 -34.94 5.07 3.71
C ARG A 96 -35.02 5.38 5.21
N GLN A 97 -33.89 5.56 5.88
CA GLN A 97 -33.77 5.92 7.30
C GLN A 97 -33.35 7.38 7.50
N SER A 98 -32.89 8.09 6.45
CA SER A 98 -32.45 9.50 6.53
C SER A 98 -33.55 10.50 6.16
N LEU A 99 -34.77 10.05 5.85
CA LEU A 99 -35.93 10.92 5.84
C LEU A 99 -36.28 11.19 7.31
N ASP A 100 -35.64 12.21 7.88
CA ASP A 100 -36.18 12.85 9.08
C ASP A 100 -37.63 13.27 8.77
N ALA A 101 -38.52 13.31 9.77
CA ALA A 101 -39.96 13.61 9.66
C ALA A 101 -40.33 14.93 8.93
N ASN A 102 -39.33 15.67 8.43
CA ASN A 102 -39.39 16.91 7.66
C ASN A 102 -38.71 16.83 6.27
N ASN A 103 -38.50 15.64 5.67
CA ASN A 103 -38.01 15.47 4.29
C ASN A 103 -36.67 16.16 3.94
N ASN A 104 -35.74 16.28 4.88
CA ASN A 104 -34.40 16.82 4.61
C ASN A 104 -33.36 15.71 4.46
N VAL A 105 -32.53 15.78 3.42
CA VAL A 105 -31.38 14.88 3.22
C VAL A 105 -30.24 15.36 4.11
N GLY A 106 -30.16 14.83 5.33
CA GLY A 106 -29.04 15.05 6.24
C GLY A 106 -28.07 13.86 6.23
N ASP A 107 -26.84 14.09 5.77
CA ASP A 107 -25.75 13.11 5.87
C ASP A 107 -25.30 13.01 7.34
N ARG A 108 -26.02 12.24 8.16
CA ARG A 108 -25.63 12.00 9.56
C ARG A 108 -24.48 10.98 9.60
N ILE A 109 -23.26 11.50 9.63
CA ILE A 109 -22.07 10.74 10.03
C ILE A 109 -22.24 10.45 11.52
N LEU A 110 -22.63 9.22 11.88
CA LEU A 110 -22.64 8.77 13.27
C LEU A 110 -21.18 8.66 13.75
N THR A 111 -20.73 9.65 14.52
CA THR A 111 -19.45 9.64 15.28
C THR A 111 -19.61 8.86 16.57
#